data_AF-A0A8J8C361-F1
#
_entry.id   AF-A0A8J8C361-F1
#
_cell.length_a   1.000
_cell.length_b   1.000
_cell.length_c   1.000
_cell.angle_alpha   90.00
_cell.angle_beta   90.00
_cell.angle_gamma   90.00
#
_symmetry.space_group_name_H-M   'P 1'
#
loop_
_entity.id
_entity.type
_entity.pdbx_description
1 polymer ?
#
loop_
_entity_poly.entity_id
_entity_poly.type
_entity_poly.pdbx_seq_one_letter_code
_entity_poly.pdbx_strand_id
1 'polypeptide(L)'
;ADFRIRWLVGREKDLLEEGNVFGEPVEESTFEILLDDVVTAQYVRTSILTALMDHSMSAKELAEMLELPSHVVVENLIHLRRGQKVQMVEGHPIRYEVSAW
;
A
#
# COMPACT_ATOMS: atom_id res chain seq x y z
N ALA A 1 -11.39 3.85 5.70
CA ALA A 1 -10.09 3.57 6.35
C ALA A 1 -9.72 2.10 6.10
N ASP A 2 -8.48 1.83 5.70
CA ASP A 2 -7.97 0.47 5.49
C ASP A 2 -8.13 -0.38 6.77
N PHE A 3 -8.54 -1.63 6.62
CA PHE A 3 -8.82 -2.53 7.75
C PHE A 3 -7.57 -2.74 8.62
N ARG A 4 -6.37 -2.83 8.02
CA ARG A 4 -5.14 -3.12 8.76
C ARG A 4 -4.71 -1.96 9.64
N ILE A 5 -4.75 -0.73 9.12
CA ILE A 5 -4.43 0.47 9.92
C ILE A 5 -5.35 0.55 11.13
N ARG A 6 -6.67 0.41 10.90
CA ARG A 6 -7.64 0.46 11.99
C ARG A 6 -7.41 -0.64 13.03
N TRP A 7 -7.06 -1.85 12.57
CA TRP A 7 -6.77 -2.96 13.46
C TRP A 7 -5.51 -2.72 14.30
N LEU A 8 -4.41 -2.24 13.68
CA LEU A 8 -3.15 -1.92 14.36
C LEU A 8 -3.34 -0.85 15.44
N VAL A 9 -3.93 0.29 15.07
CA VAL A 9 -4.20 1.38 16.02
C VAL A 9 -5.17 0.94 17.12
N GLY A 10 -6.19 0.14 16.78
CA GLY A 10 -7.13 -0.38 17.77
C GLY A 10 -6.54 -1.43 18.73
N ARG A 11 -5.39 -2.01 18.39
CA ARG A 11 -4.69 -3.04 19.17
C ARG A 11 -3.40 -2.53 19.82
N GLU A 12 -3.07 -1.25 19.68
CA GLU A 12 -1.84 -0.65 20.20
C GLU A 12 -1.63 -1.00 21.68
N LYS A 13 -2.62 -0.68 22.52
CA LYS A 13 -2.57 -0.99 23.95
C LYS A 13 -2.36 -2.48 24.22
N ASP A 14 -3.17 -3.33 23.59
CA ASP A 14 -3.09 -4.79 23.79
C ASP A 14 -1.71 -5.32 23.37
N LEU A 15 -1.14 -4.85 22.26
CA LEU A 15 0.15 -5.31 21.75
C LEU A 15 1.33 -4.87 22.62
N LEU A 16 1.27 -3.66 23.19
CA LEU A 16 2.32 -3.12 24.06
C LEU A 16 2.24 -3.67 25.50
N GLU A 17 1.03 -3.89 26.02
CA GLU A 17 0.81 -4.30 27.42
C GLU A 17 0.54 -5.81 27.57
N GLU A 18 -0.36 -6.39 26.78
CA GLU A 18 -0.76 -7.81 26.86
C GLU A 18 0.15 -8.71 25.99
N GLY A 19 0.78 -8.12 24.98
CA GLY A 19 1.74 -8.77 24.09
C GLY A 19 1.15 -9.36 22.82
N ASN A 20 2.03 -9.96 22.02
CA ASN A 20 1.70 -10.62 20.77
C ASN A 20 0.94 -11.94 20.99
N VAL A 21 0.67 -12.71 19.92
CA VAL A 21 -0.02 -14.01 20.01
C VAL A 21 0.69 -15.08 20.84
N PHE A 22 1.94 -14.83 21.24
CA PHE A 22 2.76 -15.67 22.13
C PHE A 22 2.80 -15.14 23.57
N GLY A 23 2.12 -14.02 23.86
CA GLY A 23 2.13 -13.35 25.16
C GLY A 23 3.42 -12.56 25.42
N GLU A 24 4.19 -12.26 24.38
CA GLU A 24 5.42 -11.47 24.49
C GLU A 24 5.10 -10.00 24.18
N PRO A 25 5.40 -9.04 25.09
CA PRO A 25 5.20 -7.62 24.82
C PRO A 25 5.89 -7.19 23.53
N VAL A 26 5.16 -6.48 22.67
CA VAL A 26 5.77 -5.85 21.50
C VAL A 26 6.50 -4.60 21.98
N GLU A 27 7.76 -4.46 21.58
CA GLU A 27 8.50 -3.23 21.87
C GLU A 27 7.87 -2.06 21.13
N GLU A 28 7.72 -0.91 21.81
CA GLU A 28 7.12 0.32 21.24
C GLU A 28 7.76 0.71 19.90
N SER A 29 9.09 0.66 19.83
CA SER A 29 9.86 0.94 18.60
C SER A 29 9.48 0.01 17.45
N THR A 30 9.23 -1.27 17.73
CA THR A 30 8.82 -2.26 16.74
C THR A 30 7.40 -1.99 16.26
N PHE A 31 6.50 -1.62 17.19
CA PHE A 31 5.13 -1.24 16.85
C PHE A 31 5.09 0.01 15.97
N GLU A 32 5.86 1.04 16.30
CA GLU A 32 5.95 2.28 15.52
C GLU A 32 6.44 2.03 14.09
N ILE A 33 7.51 1.23 13.93
CA ILE A 33 8.03 0.84 12.61
C ILE A 33 6.94 0.12 11.80
N LEU A 34 6.25 -0.84 12.41
CA LEU A 34 5.18 -1.59 11.75
C LEU A 34 4.02 -0.67 11.34
N LEU A 35 3.66 0.29 12.19
CA LEU A 35 2.60 1.25 11.90
C LEU A 35 2.99 2.14 10.72
N ASP A 36 4.21 2.67 10.72
CA ASP A 36 4.74 3.51 9.65
C ASP A 36 4.78 2.75 8.31
N ASP A 37 5.26 1.51 8.31
CA ASP A 37 5.28 0.66 7.11
C ASP A 37 3.87 0.47 6.52
N VAL A 38 2.88 0.20 7.36
CA VAL A 38 1.50 -0.03 6.91
C VAL A 38 0.86 1.26 6.40
N VAL A 39 1.10 2.39 7.07
CA VAL A 39 0.61 3.71 6.64
C VAL A 39 1.25 4.11 5.32
N THR A 40 2.56 3.97 5.19
CA THR A 40 3.32 4.29 3.98
C THR A 40 2.86 3.44 2.80
N ALA A 41 2.70 2.12 2.99
CA ALA A 41 2.18 1.24 1.94
C ALA A 41 0.76 1.65 1.50
N GLN A 42 -0.11 2.04 2.44
CA GLN A 42 -1.46 2.48 2.12
C GLN A 42 -1.47 3.84 1.40
N TYR A 43 -0.61 4.76 1.80
CA TYR A 43 -0.42 6.05 1.15
C TYR A 43 -0.01 5.85 -0.31
N VAL A 44 1.06 5.09 -0.57
CA VAL A 44 1.56 4.82 -1.92
C VAL A 44 0.48 4.20 -2.81
N ARG A 45 -0.25 3.19 -2.31
CA ARG A 45 -1.33 2.53 -3.08
C ARG A 45 -2.47 3.47 -3.41
N THR A 46 -2.86 4.32 -2.46
CA THR A 46 -3.93 5.31 -2.67
C THR A 46 -3.49 6.37 -3.67
N SER A 47 -2.23 6.83 -3.61
CA SER A 47 -1.66 7.76 -4.58
C SER A 47 -1.63 7.17 -5.99
N ILE A 48 -1.22 5.91 -6.15
CA ILE A 48 -1.26 5.21 -7.45
C ILE A 48 -2.69 5.13 -7.98
N LEU A 49 -3.66 4.70 -7.16
CA LEU A 49 -5.06 4.62 -7.59
C LEU A 49 -5.62 5.99 -7.99
N THR A 50 -5.27 7.04 -7.23
CA THR A 50 -5.69 8.41 -7.51
C THR A 50 -5.13 8.90 -8.84
N ALA A 51 -3.84 8.66 -9.11
CA ALA A 51 -3.21 9.02 -10.40
C ALA A 51 -3.85 8.29 -11.59
N LEU A 52 -4.32 7.05 -11.39
CA LEU A 52 -4.95 6.24 -12.43
C LEU A 52 -6.45 6.51 -12.65
N MET A 53 -7.07 7.42 -11.89
CA MET A 53 -8.52 7.68 -12.01
C MET A 53 -8.89 8.31 -13.35
N ASP A 54 -8.05 9.21 -13.88
CA ASP A 54 -8.37 9.99 -15.07
C ASP A 54 -7.92 9.33 -16.37
N HIS A 55 -6.80 8.59 -16.34
CA HIS A 55 -6.23 7.94 -17.51
C HIS A 55 -5.28 6.80 -17.13
N SER A 56 -5.04 5.90 -18.08
CA SER A 56 -4.09 4.80 -17.88
C SER A 56 -2.64 5.29 -17.93
N MET A 57 -1.80 4.78 -17.04
CA MET A 57 -0.39 5.17 -16.94
C MET A 57 0.51 3.95 -16.83
N SER A 58 1.72 4.05 -17.36
CA SER A 58 2.79 3.07 -17.16
C SER A 58 3.43 3.23 -15.78
N ALA A 59 4.10 2.17 -15.31
CA ALA A 59 4.82 2.20 -14.03
C ALA A 59 5.91 3.30 -13.99
N LYS A 60 6.49 3.66 -15.14
CA LYS A 60 7.48 4.73 -15.24
C LYS A 60 6.83 6.10 -15.07
N GLU A 61 5.73 6.36 -15.77
CA GLU A 61 5.00 7.63 -15.65
C GLU A 61 4.49 7.83 -14.20
N LEU A 62 4.02 6.76 -13.55
CA LEU A 62 3.61 6.79 -12.14
C LEU A 62 4.78 7.09 -11.19
N ALA A 63 5.95 6.48 -11.41
CA ALA A 63 7.14 6.74 -10.61
C ALA A 63 7.62 8.19 -10.71
N GLU A 64 7.62 8.74 -11.93
CA GLU A 64 7.97 10.14 -12.18
C GLU A 64 6.94 11.10 -11.57
N MET A 65 5.64 10.84 -11.75
CA MET A 65 4.56 11.69 -11.24
C MET A 65 4.50 11.71 -9.70
N LEU A 66 4.72 10.56 -9.06
CA LEU A 66 4.63 10.42 -7.60
C LEU A 66 5.97 10.68 -6.90
N GLU A 67 7.04 10.97 -7.65
CA GLU A 67 8.41 11.11 -7.14
C GLU A 67 8.86 9.89 -6.31
N LEU A 68 8.46 8.69 -6.74
CA LEU A 68 8.76 7.43 -6.06
C LEU A 68 9.75 6.58 -6.88
N PRO A 69 10.59 5.76 -6.23
CA PRO A 69 11.41 4.79 -6.93
C PRO A 69 10.55 3.82 -7.74
N SER A 70 10.95 3.50 -8.97
CA SER A 70 10.17 2.62 -9.87
C SER A 70 9.87 1.25 -9.27
N HIS A 71 10.77 0.68 -8.46
CA HIS A 71 10.55 -0.61 -7.82
C HIS A 71 9.40 -0.56 -6.79
N VAL A 72 9.28 0.54 -6.04
CA VAL A 72 8.18 0.76 -5.06
C VAL A 72 6.85 0.83 -5.80
N VAL A 73 6.80 1.53 -6.93
CA VAL A 73 5.58 1.62 -7.75
C VAL A 73 5.20 0.26 -8.33
N VAL A 74 6.15 -0.47 -8.92
CA VAL A 74 5.90 -1.80 -9.49
C VAL A 74 5.41 -2.79 -8.44
N GLU A 75 6.04 -2.83 -7.27
CA GLU A 75 5.62 -3.70 -6.17
C GLU A 75 4.17 -3.41 -5.74
N ASN A 76 3.82 -2.13 -5.58
CA ASN A 76 2.46 -1.75 -5.20
C ASN A 76 1.43 -1.97 -6.32
N LEU A 77 1.80 -1.82 -7.59
CA LEU A 77 0.95 -2.19 -8.72
C LEU A 77 0.65 -3.70 -8.73
N ILE A 78 1.64 -4.54 -8.42
CA ILE A 78 1.43 -6.00 -8.28
C ILE A 78 0.44 -6.30 -7.15
N HIS A 79 0.57 -5.64 -6.00
CA HIS A 79 -0.36 -5.79 -4.88
C HIS A 79 -1.78 -5.35 -5.25
N LEU A 80 -1.93 -4.19 -5.87
CA LEU A 80 -3.22 -3.66 -6.32
C LEU A 80 -3.88 -4.58 -7.37
N ARG A 81 -3.09 -5.13 -8.30
CA ARG A 81 -3.57 -6.06 -9.31
C ARG A 81 -4.05 -7.38 -8.70
N ARG A 82 -3.30 -7.94 -7.74
CA ARG A 82 -3.73 -9.14 -7.00
C ARG A 82 -5.06 -8.92 -6.27
N GLY A 83 -5.28 -7.70 -5.78
CA GLY A 83 -6.54 -7.27 -5.18
C GLY A 83 -7.61 -6.80 -6.18
N GLN A 84 -7.41 -6.99 -7.49
CA GLN A 84 -8.33 -6.57 -8.56
C GLN A 84 -8.72 -5.08 -8.51
N LYS A 85 -7.80 -4.23 -8.02
CA LYS A 85 -8.00 -2.77 -7.99
C LYS A 85 -7.48 -2.07 -9.24
N VAL A 86 -6.52 -2.69 -9.92
CA VAL A 86 -5.98 -2.22 -11.19
C VAL A 86 -5.87 -3.38 -12.16
N GLN A 87 -5.99 -3.06 -13.45
CA GLN A 87 -5.77 -3.99 -14.55
C GLN A 87 -4.71 -3.47 -15.52
N MET A 88 -4.07 -4.39 -16.23
CA MET A 88 -3.13 -4.03 -17.29
C MET A 88 -3.91 -3.79 -18.58
N VAL A 89 -3.57 -2.71 -19.26
CA VAL A 89 -4.05 -2.40 -20.60
C VAL A 89 -2.92 -2.70 -21.58
N GLU A 90 -3.23 -3.40 -22.67
CA GLU A 90 -2.24 -3.69 -23.71
C GLU A 90 -1.62 -2.40 -24.25
N GLY A 91 -0.29 -2.40 -24.34
CA GLY A 91 0.51 -1.26 -24.77
C GLY A 91 2.00 -1.50 -24.59
N HIS A 92 2.83 -0.74 -25.32
CA HIS A 92 4.28 -0.64 -25.08
C HIS A 92 4.63 0.83 -24.81
N PRO A 93 5.02 1.21 -23.58
CA PRO A 93 5.11 0.37 -22.38
C PRO A 93 3.73 -0.09 -21.88
N ILE A 94 3.70 -1.16 -21.07
CA ILE A 94 2.49 -1.64 -20.38
C ILE A 94 1.89 -0.50 -19.56
N ARG A 95 0.58 -0.31 -19.65
CA ARG A 95 -0.17 0.68 -18.88
C ARG A 95 -1.11 -0.01 -17.89
N TYR A 96 -1.48 0.71 -16.85
CA TYR A 96 -2.38 0.29 -15.80
C TYR A 96 -3.56 1.24 -15.73
N GLU A 97 -4.74 0.73 -15.41
CA GLU A 97 -5.95 1.52 -15.14
C GLU A 97 -6.69 0.94 -13.94
N VAL A 98 -7.54 1.74 -13.29
CA VAL A 98 -8.39 1.27 -12.19
C VAL A 98 -9.43 0.29 -12.76
N SER A 99 -9.59 -0.86 -12.12
CA SER A 99 -10.59 -1.86 -12.53
C SER A 99 -12.01 -1.31 -12.32
N ALA A 100 -12.88 -1.46 -13.33
CA ALA A 100 -14.30 -1.17 -13.18
C ALA A 100 -14.95 -2.18 -12.23
N TRP A 101 -15.85 -1.69 -11.36
CA TRP A 101 -16.56 -2.44 -10.33
C TRP A 101 -17.50 -3.50 -10.90
#